data_AF-A0A925GZK6-F1
#
_entry.id   AF-A0A925GZK6-F1
#
_cell.length_a   1.000
_cell.length_b   1.000
_cell.length_c   1.000
_cell.angle_alpha   90.00
_cell.angle_beta   90.00
_cell.angle_gamma   90.00
#
_symmetry.space_group_name_H-M   'P 1'
#
loop_
_entity.id
_entity.type
_entity.pdbx_description
1 polymer ?
#
loop_
_entity_poly.entity_id
_entity_poly.type
_entity_poly.pdbx_seq_one_letter_code
_entity_poly.pdbx_strand_id
1 'polypeptide(L)' 'FRVTRVPVKTLFEYLEHGDSLDDFLDGFPTVSRELAVQVLDESKELLLA' A
#
# COMPACT_ATOMS: atom_id res chain seq x y z
N PHE A 1 5.39 -9.61 5.12
CA PHE A 1 4.35 -10.33 4.34
C PHE A 1 3.81 -11.64 4.96
N ARG A 2 4.20 -12.08 6.17
CA ARG A 2 3.84 -13.45 6.65
C ARG A 2 2.40 -13.62 7.22
N VAL A 3 1.57 -12.57 7.24
CA VAL A 3 0.16 -12.67 7.71
C VAL A 3 -0.84 -11.81 6.90
N THR A 4 -0.40 -11.07 5.87
CA THR A 4 -1.32 -10.32 4.99
C THR A 4 -1.31 -10.92 3.59
N ARG A 5 -2.47 -11.42 3.15
CA ARG A 5 -2.67 -11.98 1.79
C ARG A 5 -2.89 -10.89 0.73
N VAL A 6 -2.67 -9.63 1.10
CA VAL A 6 -2.94 -8.46 0.25
C VAL A 6 -1.70 -8.21 -0.60
N PRO A 7 -1.78 -8.35 -1.93
CA PRO A 7 -0.67 -8.06 -2.80
C PRO A 7 -0.43 -6.54 -2.83
N VAL A 8 0.84 -6.14 -2.91
CA VAL A 8 1.25 -4.74 -3.05
C VAL A 8 0.59 -4.06 -4.26
N LYS A 9 0.33 -4.82 -5.33
CA LYS A 9 -0.44 -4.36 -6.50
C LYS A 9 -1.78 -3.75 -6.12
N THR A 10 -2.49 -4.31 -5.15
CA THR A 10 -3.80 -3.80 -4.73
C THR A 10 -3.71 -2.43 -4.07
N LEU A 11 -2.62 -2.14 -3.33
CA LEU A 11 -2.38 -0.78 -2.80
C LEU A 11 -2.28 0.23 -3.95
N PHE A 12 -1.50 -0.09 -4.98
CA PHE A 12 -1.37 0.77 -6.15
C PHE A 12 -2.67 0.89 -6.93
N GLU A 13 -3.43 -0.20 -7.10
CA GLU A 13 -4.72 -0.17 -7.76
C GLU A 13 -5.69 0.80 -7.07
N TYR A 14 -5.75 0.83 -5.73
CA TYR A 14 -6.56 1.81 -5.00
C TYR A 14 -6.11 3.25 -5.28
N LEU A 15 -4.79 3.50 -5.20
CA LEU A 15 -4.24 4.84 -5.49
C LEU A 15 -4.48 5.26 -6.95
N GLU A 16 -4.45 4.33 -7.91
CA GLU A 16 -4.75 4.58 -9.32
C GLU A 16 -6.22 4.90 -9.57
N HIS A 17 -7.14 4.33 -8.77
CA HIS A 17 -8.56 4.67 -8.82
C HIS A 17 -8.88 6.02 -8.16
N GLY A 18 -7.89 6.65 -7.50
CA GLY A 18 -8.05 7.90 -6.77
C GLY A 18 -8.48 7.70 -5.31
N ASP A 19 -8.49 6.46 -4.83
CA ASP A 19 -8.76 6.16 -3.43
C ASP A 19 -7.59 6.60 -2.55
N SER A 20 -7.89 6.98 -1.32
CA SER A 20 -6.87 7.38 -0.35
C SER A 20 -6.24 6.17 0.33
N LEU A 21 -5.02 6.34 0.87
CA LEU A 21 -4.39 5.31 1.70
C LEU A 21 -5.30 4.89 2.89
N ASP A 22 -6.10 5.82 3.41
CA ASP A 22 -7.06 5.54 4.47
C ASP A 22 -8.16 4.57 4.04
N ASP A 23 -8.68 4.73 2.82
CA ASP A 23 -9.72 3.87 2.23
C ASP A 23 -9.19 2.44 2.01
N PHE A 24 -7.94 2.33 1.53
CA PHE A 24 -7.26 1.05 1.44
C PHE A 24 -7.09 0.37 2.81
N LEU A 25 -6.77 1.13 3.86
CA LEU A 25 -6.60 0.59 5.22
C LEU A 25 -7.94 0.19 5.85
N ASP A 26 -9.04 0.86 5.51
CA ASP A 26 -10.39 0.48 5.91
C ASP A 26 -10.81 -0.87 5.28
N GLY A 27 -10.50 -1.06 3.99
CA GLY A 27 -10.72 -2.33 3.29
C GLY A 27 -9.80 -3.46 3.74
N PHE A 28 -8.60 -3.13 4.22
CA PHE A 28 -7.59 -4.08 4.67
C PHE A 28 -7.03 -3.73 6.06
N PRO A 29 -7.83 -3.87 7.15
CA PRO A 29 -7.41 -3.49 8.50
C PRO A 29 -6.28 -4.36 9.07
N THR A 30 -5.96 -5.47 8.39
CA THR A 30 -4.80 -6.32 8.69
C THR A 30 -3.48 -5.73 8.19
N VAL A 31 -3.53 -4.74 7.29
CA VAL A 31 -2.36 -4.00 6.83
C VAL A 31 -2.11 -2.83 7.77
N SER A 32 -0.92 -2.76 8.35
CA SER A 32 -0.54 -1.62 9.17
C SER A 32 -0.22 -0.41 8.28
N ARG A 33 -0.64 0.78 8.72
CA ARG A 33 -0.30 2.05 8.04
C ARG A 33 1.19 2.19 7.78
N GLU A 34 2.01 1.85 8.77
CA GLU A 34 3.48 1.91 8.66
C GLU A 34 4.00 1.07 7.51
N LEU A 35 3.47 -0.15 7.34
CA LEU A 35 3.83 -1.03 6.23
C LEU A 35 3.43 -0.43 4.88
N ALA A 36 2.24 0.15 4.77
CA ALA A 36 1.79 0.76 3.53
C ALA A 36 2.63 2.00 3.16
N VAL A 37 2.99 2.82 4.15
CA VAL A 37 3.89 3.97 3.94
C VAL A 37 5.28 3.51 3.52
N GLN A 38 5.82 2.47 4.16
CA GLN A 38 7.13 1.91 3.81
C GLN A 38 7.18 1.45 2.35
N VAL A 39 6.15 0.74 1.88
CA VAL A 39 6.04 0.30 0.48
C VAL A 39 6.01 1.48 -0.49
N LEU A 40 5.32 2.56 -0.14
CA LEU A 40 5.28 3.77 -0.97
C LEU A 40 6.64 4.46 -1.04
N ASP A 41 7.36 4.50 0.08
CA ASP A 41 8.70 5.09 0.15
C ASP A 41 9.71 4.26 -0.66
N GLU A 42 9.73 2.93 -0.49
CA GLU A 42 10.55 2.02 -1.29
C GLU A 42 10.27 2.16 -2.79
N SER A 43 8.99 2.29 -3.17
CA SER A 43 8.60 2.45 -4.57
C SER A 43 9.04 3.81 -5.15
N LYS A 44 9.01 4.87 -4.33
CA LYS A 44 9.53 6.18 -4.70
C LYS A 44 11.04 6.13 -4.91
N GLU A 45 11.78 5.45 -4.04
CA GLU A 45 13.22 5.26 -4.20
C GLU A 45 13.56 4.49 -5.49
N LEU A 46 12.81 3.43 -5.81
CA LEU A 46 12.99 2.66 -7.04
C LEU A 46 12.70 3.44 -8.33
N LEU A 47 11.78 4.41 -8.28
CA LEU A 47 11.45 5.26 -9.44
C LEU A 47 12.41 6.43 -9.64
N LEU A 48 13.12 6.83 -8.58
CA LEU A 48 14.07 7.94 -8.59
C LEU A 48 15.53 7.48 -8.72
N ALA A 49 15.79 6.17 -8.68
CA ALA A 49 17.09 5.53 -8.91
C ALA A 49 17.38 5.31 -10.40
#